data_AF-A0A3D2I6W6-F1
#
_entry.id   AF-A0A3D2I6W6-F1
#
_cell.length_a   1.000
_cell.length_b   1.000
_cell.length_c   1.000
_cell.angle_alpha   90.00
_cell.angle_beta   90.00
_cell.angle_gamma   90.00
#
_symmetry.space_group_name_H-M   'P 1'
#
loop_
_entity.id
_entity.type
_entity.pdbx_description
1 polymer ?
#
loop_
_entity_poly.entity_id
_entity_poly.type
_entity_poly.pdbx_seq_one_letter_code
_entity_poly.pdbx_strand_id
1 'polypeptide(L)'
;MTHRRQNFMGGAAILALAVAVTKLLGALYKIPLGNLLDREGMAHFYAAYNIYSLLLVLSTAGLPVALSRMVARAAAQRRFGAAGRCLRTGLALLGVMGLACSAVMCLLP
;
A
#
# COMPACT_ATOMS: atom_id res chain seq x y z
N MET A 1 22.31 -21.58 -21.74
CA MET A 1 22.13 -20.28 -21.04
C MET A 1 20.67 -19.86 -21.16
N THR A 2 19.81 -20.25 -20.21
CA THR A 2 18.36 -20.05 -20.32
C THR A 2 18.01 -18.64 -19.87
N HIS A 3 17.81 -17.75 -20.85
CA HIS A 3 17.38 -16.37 -20.65
C HIS A 3 15.94 -16.38 -20.09
N ARG A 4 15.78 -16.40 -18.77
CA ARG A 4 14.48 -16.19 -18.11
C ARG A 4 14.02 -14.75 -18.39
N ARG A 5 13.42 -14.51 -19.57
CA ARG A 5 12.53 -13.38 -19.83
C ARG A 5 11.24 -13.59 -19.06
N GLN A 6 11.31 -13.65 -17.72
CA GLN A 6 10.10 -13.66 -16.90
C GLN A 6 9.51 -12.24 -16.92
N ASN A 7 8.69 -12.03 -17.96
CA ASN A 7 7.46 -11.26 -17.99
C ASN A 7 7.45 -9.90 -17.28
N PHE A 8 8.34 -8.99 -17.64
CA PHE A 8 8.14 -7.56 -17.33
C PHE A 8 6.75 -7.09 -17.80
N MET A 9 6.30 -7.58 -18.97
CA MET A 9 4.93 -7.43 -19.47
C MET A 9 3.87 -8.12 -18.60
N GLY A 10 4.12 -9.33 -18.09
CA GLY A 10 3.15 -10.04 -17.25
C GLY A 10 3.01 -9.42 -15.85
N GLY A 11 4.10 -8.93 -15.26
CA GLY A 11 4.06 -8.15 -14.02
C GLY A 11 3.29 -6.84 -14.22
N ALA A 12 3.55 -6.12 -15.30
CA ALA A 12 2.80 -4.91 -15.65
C ALA A 12 1.30 -5.18 -15.87
N ALA A 13 0.95 -6.30 -16.52
CA ALA A 13 -0.45 -6.70 -16.71
C ALA A 13 -1.17 -6.98 -15.39
N ILE A 14 -0.53 -7.68 -14.44
CA ILE A 14 -1.08 -7.96 -13.11
C ILE A 14 -1.25 -6.66 -12.31
N LEU A 15 -0.27 -5.76 -12.35
CA LEU A 15 -0.35 -4.43 -11.73
C LEU A 15 -1.50 -3.61 -12.33
N ALA A 16 -1.66 -3.60 -13.65
CA ALA A 16 -2.74 -2.89 -14.33
C ALA A 16 -4.12 -3.43 -13.92
N LEU A 17 -4.27 -4.77 -13.86
CA LEU A 17 -5.50 -5.42 -13.39
C LEU A 17 -5.79 -5.06 -11.92
N ALA A 18 -4.78 -5.10 -11.05
CA ALA A 18 -4.93 -4.74 -9.64
C ALA A 18 -5.38 -3.28 -9.45
N VAL A 19 -4.82 -2.35 -10.24
CA VAL A 19 -5.23 -0.94 -10.24
C VAL A 19 -6.67 -0.78 -10.74
N ALA A 20 -7.05 -1.48 -11.82
CA ALA A 20 -8.42 -1.46 -12.34
C ALA A 20 -9.45 -1.95 -11.31
N VAL A 21 -9.17 -3.08 -10.65
CA VAL A 21 -10.01 -3.63 -9.58
C VAL A 21 -10.11 -2.66 -8.40
N THR A 22 -9.01 -2.07 -7.97
CA THR A 22 -8.99 -1.10 -6.86
C THR A 22 -9.83 0.13 -7.17
N LYS A 23 -9.74 0.64 -8.41
CA LYS A 23 -10.58 1.76 -8.89
C LYS A 23 -12.05 1.38 -8.95
N LEU A 24 -12.37 0.15 -9.37
CA LEU A 24 -13.74 -0.35 -9.41
C LEU A 24 -14.36 -0.45 -8.01
N LEU A 25 -13.63 -1.03 -7.04
CA LEU A 25 -14.07 -1.07 -5.64
C LEU A 25 -14.26 0.35 -5.07
N GLY A 26 -13.32 1.25 -5.36
CA GLY A 26 -13.39 2.64 -4.93
C GLY A 26 -14.59 3.39 -5.53
N ALA A 27 -14.92 3.14 -6.80
CA ALA A 27 -16.08 3.71 -7.46
C ALA A 27 -17.39 3.16 -6.84
N LEU A 28 -17.46 1.85 -6.60
CA LEU A 28 -18.59 1.19 -5.93
C LEU A 28 -18.84 1.74 -4.52
N TYR A 29 -17.79 2.13 -3.79
CA TYR A 29 -17.93 2.80 -2.49
C TYR A 29 -18.33 4.26 -2.60
N LYS A 30 -17.77 5.01 -3.57
CA LYS A 30 -18.02 6.46 -3.71
C LYS A 30 -19.41 6.78 -4.26
N ILE A 31 -19.97 5.96 -5.16
CA ILE A 31 -21.27 6.20 -5.81
C ILE A 31 -22.45 6.25 -4.80
N PRO A 32 -22.66 5.25 -3.92
CA PRO A 32 -23.75 5.29 -2.94
C PRO A 32 -23.50 6.35 -1.87
N LEU A 33 -22.24 6.60 -1.49
CA LEU A 33 -21.87 7.65 -0.54
C LEU A 33 -22.21 9.04 -1.09
N GLY A 34 -22.04 9.28 -2.39
CA GLY A 34 -22.47 10.52 -3.05
C GLY A 34 -23.97 10.67 -3.19
N ASN A 35 -24.72 9.58 -3.08
CA ASN A 35 -26.18 9.62 -3.10
C ASN A 35 -26.79 9.75 -1.68
N LEU A 36 -26.04 9.35 -0.64
CA LEU A 36 -26.43 9.50 0.77
C LEU A 36 -25.96 10.82 1.40
N LEU A 37 -24.90 11.43 0.89
CA LEU A 37 -24.28 12.62 1.45
C LEU A 37 -24.65 13.84 0.60
N ASP A 38 -25.47 14.73 1.17
CA ASP A 38 -25.92 15.98 0.54
C ASP A 38 -24.72 16.84 0.06
N ARG A 39 -24.95 17.78 -0.87
CA ARG A 39 -23.89 18.49 -1.62
C ARG A 39 -22.85 19.19 -0.73
N GLU A 40 -23.24 19.62 0.46
CA GLU A 40 -22.34 20.24 1.45
C GLU A 40 -21.45 19.22 2.18
N GLY A 41 -21.96 18.02 2.48
CA GLY A 41 -21.19 16.97 3.16
C GLY A 41 -20.07 16.41 2.28
N MET A 42 -20.28 16.35 0.96
CA MET A 42 -19.25 15.92 0.02
C MET A 42 -18.07 16.90 -0.09
N ALA A 43 -18.29 18.20 0.08
CA ALA A 43 -17.21 19.19 0.05
C ALA A 43 -16.24 19.00 1.24
N HIS A 44 -16.77 18.81 2.44
CA HIS A 44 -15.96 18.47 3.63
C HIS A 44 -15.27 17.11 3.49
N PHE A 45 -15.97 16.12 2.92
CA PHE A 45 -15.40 14.80 2.66
C PHE A 45 -14.23 14.88 1.68
N TYR A 46 -14.33 15.66 0.60
CA TYR A 46 -13.24 15.84 -0.37
C TYR A 46 -12.03 16.56 0.21
N ALA A 47 -12.24 17.56 1.07
CA ALA A 47 -11.15 18.25 1.76
C ALA A 47 -10.36 17.30 2.68
N ALA A 48 -11.06 16.53 3.51
CA ALA A 48 -10.44 15.52 4.37
C ALA A 48 -9.83 14.38 3.55
N TYR A 49 -10.50 13.92 2.50
CA TYR A 49 -10.05 12.84 1.63
C TYR A 49 -8.77 13.19 0.87
N ASN A 50 -8.58 14.45 0.45
CA ASN A 50 -7.34 14.88 -0.18
C ASN A 50 -6.15 14.74 0.77
N ILE A 51 -6.30 15.22 2.02
CA ILE A 51 -5.25 15.09 3.04
C ILE A 51 -5.00 13.61 3.35
N TYR A 52 -6.06 12.83 3.55
CA TYR A 52 -5.97 11.39 3.75
C TYR A 52 -5.26 10.68 2.60
N SER A 53 -5.61 11.00 1.35
CA SER A 53 -5.02 10.37 0.17
C SER A 53 -3.52 10.69 0.05
N LEU A 54 -3.09 11.90 0.41
CA LEU A 54 -1.68 12.26 0.44
C LEU A 54 -0.92 11.44 1.48
N LEU A 55 -1.45 11.37 2.71
CA LEU A 55 -0.86 10.56 3.78
C LEU A 55 -0.85 9.07 3.42
N LEU A 56 -1.93 8.56 2.85
CA LEU A 56 -2.06 7.18 2.42
C LEU A 56 -1.03 6.83 1.34
N VAL A 57 -0.89 7.67 0.31
CA VAL A 57 0.12 7.46 -0.74
C VAL A 57 1.52 7.54 -0.15
N LEU A 58 1.80 8.49 0.74
CA LEU A 58 3.10 8.59 1.39
C LEU A 58 3.43 7.34 2.22
N SER A 59 2.47 6.81 2.98
CA SER A 59 2.64 5.59 3.77
C SER A 59 2.78 4.33 2.90
N THR A 60 1.93 4.18 1.88
CA THR A 60 1.86 2.97 1.03
C THR A 60 2.91 2.93 -0.08
N ALA A 61 3.29 4.08 -0.63
CA ALA A 61 4.37 4.17 -1.62
C ALA A 61 5.74 4.44 -0.99
N GLY A 62 5.82 4.88 0.27
CA GLY A 62 7.09 5.14 0.96
C GLY A 62 7.68 3.89 1.59
N LEU A 63 7.02 3.35 2.63
CA LEU A 63 7.56 2.26 3.46
C LEU A 63 7.80 0.96 2.68
N PRO A 64 6.85 0.43 1.90
CA PRO A 64 7.01 -0.85 1.22
C PRO A 64 8.00 -0.77 0.05
N VAL A 65 8.04 0.37 -0.64
CA VAL A 65 8.98 0.61 -1.74
C VAL A 65 10.41 0.77 -1.21
N ALA A 66 10.60 1.49 -0.11
CA ALA A 66 11.89 1.60 0.56
C ALA A 66 12.41 0.23 1.00
N LEU A 67 11.56 -0.60 1.63
CA LEU A 67 11.88 -1.97 2.00
C LEU A 67 12.24 -2.83 0.77
N SER A 68 11.46 -2.74 -0.30
CA SER A 68 11.73 -3.47 -1.56
C SER A 68 13.10 -3.11 -2.14
N ARG A 69 13.47 -1.81 -2.13
CA ARG A 69 14.79 -1.34 -2.59
C ARG A 69 15.92 -1.79 -1.66
N MET A 70 15.71 -1.78 -0.34
CA MET A 70 16.70 -2.26 0.63
C MET A 70 16.98 -3.76 0.46
N VAL A 71 15.94 -4.57 0.31
CA VAL A 71 16.06 -6.02 0.07
C VAL A 71 16.77 -6.30 -1.26
N ALA A 72 16.40 -5.58 -2.34
CA ALA A 72 17.06 -5.72 -3.63
C ALA A 72 18.56 -5.36 -3.59
N ARG A 73 18.93 -4.28 -2.88
CA ARG A 73 20.35 -3.90 -2.67
C ARG A 73 21.11 -4.96 -1.87
N ALA A 74 20.53 -5.47 -0.79
CA ALA A 74 21.16 -6.51 0.03
C ALA A 74 21.33 -7.84 -0.73
N ALA A 75 20.37 -8.19 -1.58
CA ALA A 75 20.47 -9.35 -2.48
C ALA A 75 21.56 -9.18 -3.55
N ALA A 76 21.70 -7.98 -4.13
CA ALA A 76 22.74 -7.66 -5.12
C ALA A 76 24.16 -7.78 -4.54
N GLN A 77 24.36 -7.50 -3.25
CA GLN A 77 25.65 -7.66 -2.57
C GLN A 77 25.97 -9.12 -2.15
N ARG A 78 25.20 -10.13 -2.61
CA ARG A 78 25.31 -11.55 -2.19
C ARG A 78 25.18 -11.80 -0.68
N ARG A 79 24.71 -10.82 0.10
CA ARG A 79 24.45 -10.95 1.55
C ARG A 79 23.02 -11.41 1.81
N PHE A 80 22.66 -12.60 1.32
CA PHE A 80 21.29 -13.14 1.39
C PHE A 80 20.76 -13.23 2.84
N GLY A 81 21.62 -13.53 3.82
CA GLY A 81 21.25 -13.52 5.25
C GLY A 81 20.95 -12.13 5.84
N ALA A 82 21.48 -11.05 5.26
CA ALA A 82 21.16 -9.68 5.67
C ALA A 82 19.86 -9.18 5.01
N ALA A 83 19.59 -9.60 3.76
CA ALA A 83 18.35 -9.29 3.05
C ALA A 83 17.12 -9.86 3.77
N GLY A 84 17.18 -11.13 4.19
CA GLY A 84 16.11 -11.79 4.95
C GLY A 84 15.86 -11.15 6.31
N ARG A 85 16.92 -10.70 7.00
CA ARG A 85 16.80 -9.98 8.28
C ARG A 85 16.14 -8.61 8.10
N CYS A 86 16.50 -7.84 7.05
CA CYS A 86 15.85 -6.55 6.76
C CYS A 86 14.37 -6.71 6.43
N LEU A 87 14.01 -7.76 5.68
CA LEU A 87 12.61 -8.05 5.38
C LEU A 87 11.83 -8.41 6.65
N ARG A 88 12.42 -9.25 7.51
CA ARG A 88 11.79 -9.69 8.75
C ARG A 88 11.67 -8.56 9.78
N THR A 89 12.65 -7.69 9.91
CA THR A 89 12.55 -6.51 10.78
C THR A 89 11.57 -5.48 10.21
N GLY A 90 11.54 -5.28 8.90
CA GLY A 90 10.54 -4.43 8.24
C GLY A 90 9.11 -4.95 8.47
N LEU A 91 8.87 -6.25 8.23
CA LEU A 91 7.58 -6.89 8.50
C LEU A 91 7.21 -6.85 9.98
N ALA A 92 8.17 -7.08 10.89
CA ALA A 92 7.91 -6.99 12.33
C ALA A 92 7.56 -5.55 12.75
N LEU A 93 8.25 -4.54 12.21
CA LEU A 93 7.94 -3.13 12.48
C LEU A 93 6.55 -2.75 11.96
N LEU A 94 6.23 -3.09 10.70
CA LEU A 94 4.89 -2.86 10.15
C LEU A 94 3.81 -3.62 10.92
N GLY A 95 4.10 -4.86 11.31
CA GLY A 95 3.19 -5.70 12.10
C GLY A 95 2.93 -5.13 13.48
N VAL A 96 3.97 -4.72 14.22
CA VAL A 96 3.85 -4.10 15.55
C VAL A 96 3.13 -2.76 15.46
N MET A 97 3.46 -1.94 14.46
CA MET A 97 2.82 -0.63 14.27
C MET A 97 1.33 -0.79 13.91
N GLY A 98 0.98 -1.79 13.08
CA GLY A 98 -0.39 -2.15 12.77
C GLY A 98 -1.16 -2.70 13.98
N LEU A 99 -0.54 -3.61 14.76
CA LEU A 99 -1.10 -4.14 16.00
C LEU A 99 -1.33 -3.04 17.04
N ALA A 100 -0.38 -2.12 17.20
CA ALA A 100 -0.52 -0.99 18.10
C ALA A 100 -1.68 -0.08 17.67
N CYS A 101 -1.79 0.22 16.37
CA CYS A 101 -2.89 1.03 15.84
C CYS A 101 -4.25 0.33 16.01
N SER A 102 -4.33 -0.96 15.71
CA SER A 102 -5.53 -1.77 15.92
C SER A 102 -5.91 -1.88 17.41
N ALA A 103 -4.92 -1.99 18.30
CA ALA A 103 -5.14 -2.04 19.74
C ALA A 103 -5.66 -0.70 20.26
N VAL A 104 -5.07 0.42 19.84
CA VAL A 104 -5.56 1.77 20.18
C VAL A 104 -7.01 1.95 19.71
N MET A 105 -7.34 1.52 18.50
CA MET A 105 -8.69 1.65 17.96
C MET A 105 -9.70 0.70 18.64
N CYS A 106 -9.26 -0.43 19.20
CA CYS A 106 -10.12 -1.29 20.03
C CYS A 106 -10.27 -0.78 21.47
N LEU A 107 -9.28 -0.05 22.02
CA LEU A 107 -9.32 0.45 23.40
C LEU A 107 -9.99 1.83 23.52
N LEU A 108 -9.99 2.62 22.45
CA LEU A 108 -10.71 3.88 22.32
C LEU A 108 -12.03 3.59 21.56
N PRO A 109 -13.18 3.39 22.26
CA PRO A 109 -14.46 3.14 21.60
C PRO A 109 -14.94 4.33 20.77
#